data_AF-A0A4Y9QF85-F1
#
_entry.id   AF-A0A4Y9QF85-F1
#
_cell.length_a   1.000
_cell.length_b   1.000
_cell.length_c   1.000
_cell.angle_alpha   90.00
_cell.angle_beta   90.00
_cell.angle_gamma   90.00
#
_symmetry.space_group_name_H-M   'P 1'
#
loop_
_entity.id
_entity.type
_entity.pdbx_description
1 polymer ?
#
loop_
_entity_poly.entity_id
_entity_poly.type
_entity_poly.pdbx_seq_one_letter_code
_entity_poly.pdbx_strand_id
1 'polypeptide(L)'
;MASSLPARVDEAVTTMRRGSDHEVLRALLGLAAEPPTAVLEFLVDRLVEHEPSSGGTGTPAGSRLPDDGTIARVYELVIQADARGLMELGGGTYDGMVALLVATLAALDDDASAGRMGQPS
;
A
#
# COMPACT_ATOMS: atom_id res chain seq x y z
N MET A 1 8.24 21.55 -12.91
CA MET A 1 8.68 20.92 -11.65
C MET A 1 8.44 19.43 -11.81
N ALA A 2 9.47 18.59 -11.66
CA ALA A 2 9.25 17.14 -11.62
C ALA A 2 8.45 16.84 -10.35
N SER A 3 7.36 16.07 -10.46
CA SER A 3 6.58 15.65 -9.29
C SER A 3 7.47 14.78 -8.40
N SER A 4 7.48 15.08 -7.10
CA SER A 4 8.15 14.27 -6.08
C SER A 4 7.31 13.07 -5.63
N LEU A 5 6.15 12.83 -6.26
CA LEU A 5 5.19 11.81 -5.87
C LEU A 5 5.81 10.41 -5.77
N PRO A 6 6.60 9.91 -6.75
CA PRO A 6 7.18 8.57 -6.64
C PRO A 6 8.04 8.41 -5.38
N ALA A 7 8.92 9.38 -5.12
CA ALA A 7 9.80 9.35 -3.95
C ALA A 7 9.02 9.42 -2.62
N ARG A 8 7.93 10.19 -2.57
CA ARG A 8 7.07 10.26 -1.37
C ARG A 8 6.28 8.99 -1.14
N VAL A 9 5.82 8.32 -2.20
CA VAL A 9 5.15 7.03 -2.10
C VAL A 9 6.14 5.96 -1.62
N ASP A 10 7.35 5.92 -2.17
CA ASP A 10 8.41 5.02 -1.70
C ASP A 10 8.76 5.24 -0.22
N GLU A 11 8.86 6.50 0.20
CA GLU A 11 9.07 6.88 1.60
C GLU A 11 7.91 6.40 2.47
N ALA A 12 6.66 6.63 2.06
CA ALA A 12 5.47 6.22 2.79
C ALA A 12 5.37 4.68 2.93
N VAL A 13 5.60 3.94 1.85
CA VAL A 13 5.62 2.47 1.84
C VAL A 13 6.72 1.93 2.76
N THR A 14 7.93 2.48 2.68
CA THR A 14 9.06 2.07 3.54
C THR A 14 8.79 2.37 5.02
N THR A 15 8.23 3.56 5.29
CA THR A 15 7.91 4.02 6.65
C THR A 15 6.74 3.22 7.23
N MET A 16 5.76 2.83 6.42
CA MET A 16 4.65 1.97 6.85
C MET A 16 5.16 0.66 7.46
N ARG A 17 6.19 0.05 6.86
CA ARG A 17 6.80 -1.20 7.31
C ARG A 17 7.66 -1.06 8.58
N ARG A 18 8.47 0.00 8.65
CA ARG A 18 9.61 0.07 9.59
C ARG A 18 9.57 1.27 10.53
N GLY A 19 8.73 2.25 10.24
CA GLY A 19 8.61 3.48 11.02
C GLY A 19 7.66 3.35 12.21
N SER A 20 7.77 4.30 13.12
CA SER A 20 6.80 4.54 14.20
C SER A 20 5.47 5.07 13.66
N ASP A 21 4.39 5.00 14.47
CA ASP A 21 3.07 5.52 14.06
C ASP A 21 3.14 7.01 13.71
N HIS A 22 3.98 7.75 14.43
CA HIS A 22 4.20 9.17 14.19
C HIS A 22 4.86 9.44 12.84
N GLU A 23 5.86 8.63 12.45
CA GLU A 23 6.53 8.76 11.16
C GLU A 23 5.61 8.36 10.01
N VAL A 24 4.80 7.31 10.19
CA VAL A 24 3.78 6.92 9.20
C VAL A 24 2.78 8.05 8.98
N LEU A 25 2.24 8.62 10.07
CA LEU A 25 1.31 9.73 9.96
C LEU A 25 1.94 10.90 9.21
N ARG A 26 3.21 11.22 9.50
CA ARG A 26 3.95 12.28 8.81
C ARG A 26 4.14 11.97 7.32
N ALA A 27 4.46 10.73 6.96
CA ALA A 27 4.65 10.32 5.57
C ALA A 27 3.33 10.39 4.78
N LEU A 28 2.23 9.92 5.36
CA LEU A 28 0.89 10.02 4.76
C LEU A 28 0.44 11.47 4.57
N LEU A 29 0.71 12.34 5.55
CA LEU A 29 0.48 13.79 5.40
C LEU A 29 1.34 14.39 4.28
N GLY A 30 2.54 13.86 4.04
CA GLY A 30 3.39 14.24 2.90
C GLY A 30 2.78 13.90 1.54
N LEU A 31 1.98 12.83 1.46
CA LEU A 31 1.19 12.49 0.27
C LEU A 31 -0.02 13.41 0.11
N ALA A 32 -0.64 13.86 1.20
CA ALA A 32 -1.75 14.81 1.15
C ALA A 32 -1.37 16.19 0.56
N ALA A 33 -0.06 16.50 0.48
CA ALA A 33 0.45 17.69 -0.19
C ALA A 33 0.54 17.55 -1.73
N GLU A 34 0.34 16.34 -2.27
CA GLU A 34 0.27 16.08 -3.72
C GLU A 34 -1.19 16.14 -4.22
N PRO A 35 -1.42 16.31 -5.52
CA PRO A 35 -2.77 16.27 -6.09
C PRO A 35 -3.46 14.92 -5.80
N PRO A 36 -4.68 14.91 -5.23
CA PRO A 36 -5.32 13.68 -4.78
C PRO A 36 -5.49 12.61 -5.87
N THR A 37 -5.89 13.04 -7.07
CA THR A 37 -6.07 12.14 -8.21
C THR A 37 -4.75 11.51 -8.66
N ALA A 38 -3.65 12.29 -8.67
CA ALA A 38 -2.34 11.78 -9.05
C ALA A 38 -1.81 10.75 -8.05
N VAL A 39 -2.04 10.97 -6.76
CA VAL A 39 -1.67 10.01 -5.70
C VAL A 39 -2.41 8.69 -5.90
N LEU A 40 -3.73 8.74 -6.12
CA LEU A 40 -4.52 7.52 -6.32
C LEU A 40 -4.14 6.78 -7.59
N GLU A 41 -4.01 7.49 -8.72
CA GLU A 41 -3.58 6.90 -9.99
C GLU A 41 -2.24 6.18 -9.81
N PHE A 42 -1.25 6.84 -9.20
CA PHE A 42 0.06 6.25 -8.99
C PHE A 42 0.04 5.04 -8.04
N LEU A 43 -0.72 5.10 -6.94
CA LEU A 43 -0.83 3.98 -6.00
C LEU A 43 -1.54 2.77 -6.63
N VAL A 44 -2.59 3.02 -7.41
CA VAL A 44 -3.32 1.96 -8.14
C VAL A 44 -2.45 1.35 -9.22
N ASP A 45 -1.76 2.16 -10.02
CA ASP A 45 -0.85 1.68 -11.06
C ASP A 45 0.23 0.76 -10.45
N ARG A 46 0.84 1.18 -9.34
CA ARG A 46 1.81 0.34 -8.62
C ARG A 46 1.20 -0.95 -8.09
N LEU A 47 -0.01 -0.92 -7.54
CA LEU A 47 -0.68 -2.14 -7.08
C LEU A 47 -0.93 -3.11 -8.23
N VAL A 48 -1.32 -2.60 -9.40
CA VAL A 48 -1.54 -3.41 -10.61
C VAL A 48 -0.24 -4.00 -11.15
N GLU A 49 0.89 -3.28 -11.03
CA GLU A 49 2.22 -3.81 -11.40
C GLU A 49 2.68 -4.96 -10.49
N HIS A 50 2.27 -4.93 -9.23
CA HIS A 50 2.47 -6.03 -8.29
C HIS A 50 1.30 -7.03 -8.42
N GLU A 51 1.25 -7.88 -9.45
CA GLU A 51 0.25 -8.97 -9.47
C GLU A 51 0.44 -9.86 -8.23
N PRO A 52 -0.64 -10.25 -7.52
CA PRO A 52 -0.54 -11.09 -6.34
C PRO A 52 0.01 -12.45 -6.77
N SER A 53 1.25 -12.74 -6.38
CA SER A 53 1.82 -14.08 -6.54
C SER A 53 0.96 -15.05 -5.72
N SER A 54 0.19 -15.87 -6.42
CA SER A 54 -0.68 -16.88 -5.82
C SER A 54 0.17 -17.87 -5.02
N GLY A 55 0.31 -17.68 -3.70
CA GLY A 55 0.93 -18.70 -2.84
C GLY A 55 1.73 -18.26 -1.61
N GLY A 56 1.72 -16.99 -1.21
CA GLY A 56 2.36 -16.57 0.05
C GLY A 56 1.37 -16.52 1.20
N THR A 57 1.29 -17.56 2.04
CA THR A 57 0.69 -17.42 3.39
C THR A 57 1.72 -16.73 4.29
N GLY A 58 1.88 -15.42 4.09
CA GLY A 58 2.73 -14.58 4.91
C GLY A 58 1.98 -14.19 6.18
N THR A 59 2.53 -14.52 7.35
CA THR A 59 1.94 -14.03 8.61
C THR A 59 2.14 -12.51 8.66
N PRO A 60 1.12 -11.68 8.95
CA PRO A 60 1.26 -10.23 8.84
C PRO A 60 2.40 -9.71 9.71
N ALA A 61 3.35 -9.02 9.09
CA ALA A 61 4.42 -8.32 9.76
C ALA A 61 3.85 -7.07 10.45
N GLY A 62 3.30 -7.26 11.65
CA GLY A 62 2.87 -6.21 12.56
C GLY A 62 1.42 -5.75 12.38
N SER A 63 0.82 -5.27 13.48
CA SER A 63 -0.59 -4.83 13.57
C SER A 63 -1.03 -3.68 12.63
N ARG A 64 -0.11 -3.15 11.81
CA ARG A 64 -0.34 -2.01 10.90
C ARG A 64 -0.50 -2.43 9.44
N LEU A 65 0.03 -3.58 9.03
CA LEU A 65 -0.11 -4.06 7.65
C LEU A 65 -1.42 -4.85 7.50
N PRO A 66 -2.10 -4.73 6.34
CA PRO A 66 -3.29 -5.52 6.05
C PRO A 66 -2.95 -7.01 6.01
N ASP A 67 -3.90 -7.84 6.46
CA ASP A 67 -3.84 -9.28 6.26
C ASP A 67 -4.15 -9.68 4.80
N ASP A 68 -3.87 -10.94 4.46
CA ASP A 68 -4.09 -11.50 3.11
C ASP A 68 -5.53 -11.32 2.61
N GLY A 69 -6.52 -11.41 3.50
CA GLY A 69 -7.93 -11.22 3.14
C GLY A 69 -8.24 -9.77 2.75
N THR A 70 -7.66 -8.82 3.48
CA THR A 70 -7.76 -7.39 3.19
C THR A 70 -7.02 -7.05 1.90
N ILE A 71 -5.83 -7.60 1.68
CA ILE A 71 -5.05 -7.42 0.44
C ILE A 71 -5.86 -7.94 -0.75
N ALA A 72 -6.37 -9.17 -0.69
CA ALA A 72 -7.20 -9.74 -1.76
C ALA A 72 -8.43 -8.87 -2.05
N ARG A 73 -9.08 -8.35 -1.01
CA ARG A 73 -10.23 -7.45 -1.17
C ARG A 73 -9.87 -6.14 -1.84
N VAL A 74 -8.71 -5.54 -1.53
CA VAL A 74 -8.20 -4.34 -2.22
C VAL A 74 -8.03 -4.62 -3.71
N TYR A 75 -7.42 -5.74 -4.10
CA TYR A 75 -7.27 -6.11 -5.51
C TYR A 75 -8.60 -6.27 -6.23
N GLU A 76 -9.57 -6.99 -5.63
CA GLU A 76 -10.90 -7.14 -6.21
C GLU A 76 -11.55 -5.78 -6.51
N LEU A 77 -11.46 -4.84 -5.57
CA LEU A 77 -12.05 -3.51 -5.69
C LEU A 77 -11.31 -2.66 -6.74
N VAL A 78 -9.98 -2.73 -6.79
CA VAL A 78 -9.17 -2.05 -7.81
C VAL A 78 -9.52 -2.57 -9.21
N ILE A 79 -9.61 -3.89 -9.39
CA ILE A 79 -9.97 -4.52 -10.68
C ILE A 79 -11.38 -4.11 -11.12
N GLN A 80 -12.31 -3.98 -10.18
CA GLN A 80 -13.68 -3.54 -10.44
C GLN A 80 -13.81 -2.02 -10.63
N ALA A 81 -12.72 -1.27 -10.45
CA ALA A 81 -12.72 0.19 -10.37
C ALA A 81 -13.75 0.72 -9.34
N ASP A 82 -13.95 -0.01 -8.25
CA ASP A 82 -14.90 0.33 -7.19
C ASP A 82 -14.26 1.26 -6.15
N ALA A 83 -14.17 2.54 -6.49
CA ALA A 83 -13.66 3.57 -5.60
C ALA A 83 -14.48 3.71 -4.31
N ARG A 84 -15.79 3.40 -4.36
CA ARG A 84 -16.65 3.47 -3.18
C ARG A 84 -16.31 2.34 -2.21
N GLY A 85 -16.17 1.12 -2.70
CA GLY A 85 -15.75 -0.02 -1.89
C GLY A 85 -14.36 0.17 -1.29
N LEU A 86 -13.41 0.75 -2.05
CA LEU A 86 -12.08 1.11 -1.52
C LEU A 86 -12.16 2.15 -0.41
N MET A 87 -13.00 3.17 -0.59
CA MET A 87 -13.19 4.21 0.42
C MET A 87 -13.85 3.65 1.67
N GLU A 88 -14.88 2.78 1.54
CA GLU A 88 -15.52 2.10 2.67
C GLU A 88 -14.54 1.19 3.42
N LEU A 89 -13.71 0.43 2.69
CA LEU A 89 -12.67 -0.42 3.27
C LEU A 89 -11.59 0.40 4.01
N GLY A 90 -11.25 1.57 3.48
CA GLY A 90 -10.39 2.57 4.11
C GLY A 90 -11.06 3.37 5.24
N GLY A 91 -12.19 2.93 5.80
CA GLY A 91 -12.85 3.63 6.90
C GLY A 91 -13.69 4.85 6.49
N GLY A 92 -14.08 4.93 5.23
CA GLY A 92 -15.01 5.94 4.68
C GLY A 92 -14.37 7.29 4.36
N THR A 93 -13.03 7.39 4.35
CA THR A 93 -12.32 8.64 4.10
C THR A 93 -11.29 8.49 2.99
N TYR A 94 -10.97 9.61 2.31
CA TYR A 94 -9.91 9.63 1.32
C TYR A 94 -8.54 9.26 1.95
N ASP A 95 -8.21 9.86 3.10
CA ASP A 95 -6.94 9.59 3.77
C ASP A 95 -6.82 8.13 4.20
N GLY A 96 -7.92 7.53 4.68
CA GLY A 96 -7.95 6.12 5.03
C GLY A 96 -7.87 5.19 3.83
N MET A 97 -8.44 5.58 2.67
CA MET A 97 -8.22 4.88 1.40
C MET A 97 -6.75 4.95 0.96
N VAL A 98 -6.11 6.12 1.02
CA VAL A 98 -4.67 6.26 0.71
C VAL A 98 -3.82 5.43 1.66
N ALA A 99 -4.10 5.48 2.97
CA ALA A 99 -3.39 4.70 3.97
C ALA A 99 -3.51 3.19 3.70
N LEU A 100 -4.72 2.71 3.34
CA LEU A 100 -4.97 1.33 2.96
C LEU A 100 -4.15 0.90 1.74
N LEU A 101 -4.13 1.70 0.67
CA LEU A 101 -3.37 1.39 -0.55
C LEU A 101 -1.86 1.37 -0.29
N VAL A 102 -1.35 2.34 0.47
CA VAL A 102 0.07 2.38 0.89
C VAL A 102 0.42 1.17 1.75
N ALA A 103 -0.45 0.80 2.70
CA ALA A 103 -0.24 -0.37 3.55
C ALA A 103 -0.28 -1.69 2.77
N THR A 104 -1.14 -1.76 1.73
CA THR A 104 -1.20 -2.90 0.82
C THR A 104 0.10 -3.05 0.03
N LEU A 105 0.60 -1.96 -0.56
CA LEU A 105 1.91 -1.94 -1.23
C LEU A 105 3.05 -2.34 -0.29
N ALA A 106 3.02 -1.85 0.95
CA ALA A 106 4.00 -2.17 1.98
C ALA A 106 4.01 -3.66 2.35
N ALA A 107 2.84 -4.30 2.40
CA ALA A 107 2.73 -5.74 2.65
C ALA A 107 3.30 -6.56 1.48
N LEU A 108 3.02 -6.17 0.24
CA LEU A 108 3.50 -6.85 -0.97
C LEU A 108 5.02 -6.77 -1.13
N ASP A 109 5.62 -5.61 -0.83
CA ASP A 109 7.07 -5.43 -0.84
C ASP A 109 7.78 -6.26 0.25
N ASP A 110 7.11 -6.53 1.37
CA ASP A 110 7.62 -7.39 2.44
C ASP A 110 7.68 -8.86 2.03
N ASP A 111 6.60 -9.38 1.43
CA ASP A 111 6.53 -10.77 0.94
C ASP A 111 7.59 -11.04 -0.15
N ALA A 112 7.75 -10.12 -1.11
CA ALA A 112 8.79 -10.20 -2.14
C ALA A 112 10.24 -10.16 -1.57
N SER A 113 10.40 -9.59 -0.37
CA SER A 113 11.68 -9.59 0.36
C SER A 113 11.88 -10.89 1.14
N ALA A 114 10.82 -11.41 1.77
CA ALA A 114 10.85 -12.65 2.54
C ALA A 114 11.09 -13.88 1.65
N GLY A 115 10.43 -13.97 0.49
CA GLY A 115 10.61 -15.06 -0.47
C GLY A 115 12.06 -15.17 -1.01
N ARG A 116 12.80 -14.06 -1.06
CA ARG A 116 14.20 -14.05 -1.53
C ARG A 116 15.22 -14.58 -0.51
N MET A 117 14.91 -14.58 0.78
CA MET A 117 15.79 -15.13 1.81
C MET A 117 15.64 -16.65 2.00
N GLY A 118 14.61 -17.26 1.41
CA GLY A 118 14.30 -18.69 1.55
C GLY A 118 14.92 -19.63 0.51
N GLN A 119 15.63 -19.13 -0.50
CA GLN A 119 16.34 -19.98 -1.48
C GLN A 119 17.82 -20.13 -1.11
N PRO A 120 18.27 -21.27 -0.56
CA PRO A 120 19.68 -21.61 -0.54
C PRO A 120 20.13 -22.00 -1.96
N SER A 121 21.25 -21.42 -2.40
CA SER A 121 22.00 -21.81 -3.60
C SER A 121 22.56 -23.23 -3.51
#